data_AF-A0A2W2AYJ6-F1
#
_entry.id   AF-A0A2W2AYJ6-F1
#
_cell.length_a   1.000
_cell.length_b   1.000
_cell.length_c   1.000
_cell.angle_alpha   90.00
_cell.angle_beta   90.00
_cell.angle_gamma   90.00
#
_symmetry.space_group_name_H-M   'P 1'
#
loop_
_entity.id
_entity.type
_entity.pdbx_description
1 polymer ?
#
loop_
_entity_poly.entity_id
_entity_poly.type
_entity_poly.pdbx_seq_one_letter_code
_entity_poly.pdbx_strand_id
1 'polypeptide(L)'
;MQGGSDGDGVRHAAESLRALRDELPTAAEHVDGTVRKRIEAVTGAVEQAAKGVGAELRGELLSRAHEIRLIGTEMAAAREDAFAAVSHVLSGYADEIEALLRPTDGGGPPAIAVPPALTPPPGVMTTAEETAAVQQDLPDDDAHQDAIAAVVASCPVDYRLLVGELLSDRSAHAVERHGHHLTSAQMIARLQWLLDPAGIDGWRLNADGSVESWRKHKHGTHQVGAASGHYTSPQAVAKPLVALLRAAGGTRAGLDALLDAEADGETIAKVFLRVTDTGVTAQDVHTQRAPGTDTKDGKKMWQRARRGAMAGMGDAPDVRAYDMVSGGKRPGSLIVFAKRPDGPWRLLTSYFADDPQRVEYLEP
;
A
#
# COMPACT_ATOMS: atom_id res chain seq x y z
N MET A 1 -6.47 -0.73 -57.33
CA MET A 1 -6.70 -1.59 -56.16
C MET A 1 -6.89 -0.68 -54.96
N GLN A 2 -8.14 -0.52 -54.53
CA GLN A 2 -8.51 0.26 -53.35
C GLN A 2 -8.23 -0.60 -52.11
N GLY A 3 -7.09 -0.37 -51.46
CA GLY A 3 -6.79 -0.93 -50.14
C GLY A 3 -7.13 0.08 -49.06
N GLY A 4 -8.39 0.15 -48.64
CA GLY A 4 -8.88 1.31 -47.87
C GLY A 4 -9.97 1.09 -46.83
N SER A 5 -10.26 -0.15 -46.38
CA SER A 5 -11.20 -0.35 -45.25
C SER A 5 -10.74 -1.34 -44.19
N ASP A 6 -9.81 -2.24 -44.50
CA ASP A 6 -9.49 -3.34 -43.58
C ASP A 6 -8.67 -2.89 -42.37
N GLY A 7 -7.84 -1.83 -42.51
CA GLY A 7 -7.06 -1.29 -41.39
C GLY A 7 -7.88 -0.58 -40.32
N ASP A 8 -9.05 -0.05 -40.69
CA ASP A 8 -9.90 0.70 -39.75
C ASP A 8 -10.69 -0.23 -38.84
N GLY A 9 -11.13 -1.40 -39.34
CA GLY A 9 -11.80 -2.41 -38.52
C GLY A 9 -10.88 -3.03 -37.46
N VAL A 10 -9.62 -3.29 -37.82
CA VAL A 10 -8.60 -3.85 -36.91
C VAL A 10 -8.20 -2.84 -35.83
N ARG A 11 -8.02 -1.56 -36.20
CA ARG A 11 -7.78 -0.49 -35.21
C ARG A 11 -8.95 -0.35 -34.24
N HIS A 12 -10.18 -0.35 -34.76
CA HIS A 12 -11.39 -0.26 -33.94
C HIS A 12 -11.52 -1.44 -32.95
N ALA A 13 -11.13 -2.65 -33.35
CA ALA A 13 -11.12 -3.81 -32.46
C ALA A 13 -10.13 -3.64 -31.29
N ALA A 14 -8.89 -3.20 -31.55
CA ALA A 14 -7.91 -2.92 -30.50
C ALA A 14 -8.36 -1.80 -29.55
N GLU A 15 -8.96 -0.74 -30.09
CA GLU A 15 -9.55 0.35 -29.30
C GLU A 15 -10.71 -0.14 -28.43
N SER A 16 -11.56 -1.03 -28.96
CA SER A 16 -12.68 -1.61 -28.21
C SER A 16 -12.22 -2.49 -27.04
N LEU A 17 -11.18 -3.29 -27.23
CA LEU A 17 -10.59 -4.10 -26.15
C LEU A 17 -9.99 -3.22 -25.06
N ARG A 18 -9.34 -2.10 -25.42
CA ARG A 18 -8.82 -1.12 -24.47
C ARG A 18 -9.95 -0.41 -23.72
N ALA A 19 -11.01 -0.03 -24.41
CA ALA A 19 -12.19 0.56 -23.78
C ALA A 19 -12.81 -0.40 -22.74
N LEU A 20 -13.00 -1.68 -23.09
CA LEU A 20 -13.49 -2.70 -22.14
C LEU A 20 -12.56 -2.85 -20.93
N ARG A 21 -11.24 -2.86 -21.14
CA ARG A 21 -10.28 -2.90 -20.04
C ARG A 21 -10.40 -1.67 -19.14
N ASP A 22 -10.57 -0.49 -19.73
CA ASP A 22 -10.67 0.77 -19.00
C ASP A 22 -12.01 0.88 -18.22
N GLU A 23 -13.02 0.08 -18.57
CA GLU A 23 -14.29 -0.05 -17.82
C GLU A 23 -14.20 -0.98 -16.58
N LEU A 24 -13.21 -1.89 -16.53
CA LEU A 24 -13.08 -2.87 -15.45
C LEU A 24 -13.02 -2.25 -14.03
N PRO A 25 -12.32 -1.14 -13.76
CA PRO A 25 -12.30 -0.53 -12.43
C PRO A 25 -13.70 -0.08 -11.96
N THR A 26 -14.53 0.42 -12.86
CA THR A 26 -15.91 0.83 -12.55
C THR A 26 -16.78 -0.38 -12.22
N ALA A 27 -16.65 -1.46 -13.00
CA ALA A 27 -17.33 -2.72 -12.74
C ALA A 27 -16.88 -3.33 -11.39
N ALA A 28 -15.59 -3.26 -11.05
CA ALA A 28 -15.05 -3.75 -9.79
C ALA A 28 -15.68 -3.02 -8.59
N GLU A 29 -15.73 -1.69 -8.63
CA GLU A 29 -16.36 -0.89 -7.56
C GLU A 29 -17.86 -1.22 -7.40
N HIS A 30 -18.58 -1.49 -8.50
CA HIS A 30 -19.99 -1.89 -8.45
C HIS A 30 -20.18 -3.27 -7.80
N VAL A 31 -19.35 -4.25 -8.17
CA VAL A 31 -19.38 -5.60 -7.59
C VAL A 31 -19.06 -5.55 -6.09
N ASP A 32 -17.95 -4.93 -5.72
CA ASP A 32 -17.52 -4.86 -4.31
C ASP A 32 -18.51 -4.05 -3.47
N GLY A 33 -19.13 -3.00 -4.02
CA GLY A 33 -20.18 -2.25 -3.34
C GLY A 33 -21.46 -3.07 -3.12
N THR A 34 -21.80 -3.97 -4.04
CA THR A 34 -22.93 -4.89 -3.90
C THR A 34 -22.64 -5.96 -2.84
N VAL A 35 -21.45 -6.56 -2.91
CA VAL A 35 -20.98 -7.54 -1.90
C VAL A 35 -20.99 -6.90 -0.52
N ARG A 36 -20.35 -5.73 -0.35
CA ARG A 36 -20.29 -5.02 0.93
C ARG A 36 -21.67 -4.77 1.51
N LYS A 37 -22.61 -4.23 0.72
CA LYS A 37 -23.99 -3.98 1.19
C LYS A 37 -24.65 -5.25 1.71
N ARG A 38 -24.45 -6.39 1.04
CA ARG A 38 -25.01 -7.67 1.47
C ARG A 38 -24.37 -8.18 2.76
N ILE A 39 -23.03 -8.13 2.84
CA ILE A 39 -22.27 -8.49 4.04
C ILE A 39 -22.68 -7.62 5.22
N GLU A 40 -22.81 -6.31 5.04
CA GLU A 40 -23.23 -5.38 6.09
C GLU A 40 -24.66 -5.66 6.56
N ALA A 41 -25.59 -5.96 5.66
CA ALA A 41 -26.96 -6.30 6.03
C ALA A 41 -27.03 -7.59 6.86
N VAL A 42 -26.32 -8.65 6.45
CA VAL A 42 -26.31 -9.93 7.16
C VAL A 42 -25.60 -9.78 8.51
N THR A 43 -24.38 -9.22 8.53
CA THR A 43 -23.61 -9.08 9.78
C THR A 43 -24.27 -8.12 10.75
N GLY A 44 -24.93 -7.05 10.27
CA GLY A 44 -25.71 -6.15 11.10
C GLY A 44 -26.92 -6.83 11.75
N ALA A 45 -27.60 -7.75 11.04
CA ALA A 45 -28.69 -8.54 11.61
C ALA A 45 -28.18 -9.50 12.70
N VAL A 46 -27.03 -10.16 12.47
CA VAL A 46 -26.39 -11.04 13.45
C VAL A 46 -25.95 -10.26 14.69
N GLU A 47 -25.29 -9.11 14.52
CA GLU A 47 -24.88 -8.22 15.62
C GLU A 47 -26.08 -7.70 16.42
N GLN A 48 -27.20 -7.41 15.75
CA GLN A 48 -28.42 -6.98 16.42
C GLN A 48 -29.04 -8.11 17.26
N ALA A 49 -29.05 -9.35 16.74
CA ALA A 49 -29.50 -10.52 17.50
C ALA A 49 -28.59 -10.77 18.72
N ALA A 50 -27.28 -10.56 18.58
CA ALA A 50 -26.30 -10.76 19.65
C ALA A 50 -26.50 -9.85 20.88
N LYS A 51 -27.20 -8.71 20.75
CA LYS A 51 -27.47 -7.79 21.86
C LYS A 51 -28.46 -8.34 22.90
N GLY A 52 -29.29 -9.31 22.53
CA GLY A 52 -30.38 -9.84 23.37
C GLY A 52 -30.10 -11.18 24.04
N VAL A 53 -28.88 -11.73 23.88
CA VAL A 53 -28.53 -13.08 24.33
C VAL A 53 -27.43 -13.07 25.40
N GLY A 54 -27.22 -14.22 26.06
CA GLY A 54 -26.15 -14.40 27.04
C GLY A 54 -24.74 -14.26 26.44
N ALA A 55 -23.73 -14.03 27.29
CA ALA A 55 -22.37 -13.69 26.87
C ALA A 55 -21.71 -14.72 25.93
N GLU A 56 -21.90 -16.01 26.21
CA GLU A 56 -21.36 -17.11 25.38
C GLU A 56 -21.93 -17.08 23.96
N LEU A 57 -23.26 -17.12 23.83
CA LEU A 57 -23.94 -17.06 22.53
C LEU A 57 -23.70 -15.72 21.81
N ARG A 58 -23.56 -14.62 22.57
CA ARG A 58 -23.16 -13.32 22.01
C ARG A 58 -21.79 -13.40 21.36
N GLY A 59 -20.81 -14.02 22.03
CA GLY A 59 -19.47 -14.24 21.49
C GLY A 59 -19.50 -15.05 20.19
N GLU A 60 -20.24 -16.17 20.19
CA GLU A 60 -20.41 -17.00 18.99
C GLU A 60 -21.01 -16.22 17.82
N LEU A 61 -22.09 -15.47 18.05
CA LEU A 61 -22.73 -14.67 17.00
C LEU A 61 -21.80 -13.58 16.44
N LEU A 62 -21.00 -12.92 17.29
CA LEU A 62 -20.02 -11.93 16.85
C LEU A 62 -18.89 -12.57 16.04
N SER A 63 -18.44 -13.76 16.44
CA SER A 63 -17.48 -14.57 15.67
C SER A 63 -18.04 -14.93 14.29
N ARG A 64 -19.30 -15.38 14.20
CA ARG A 64 -19.96 -15.66 12.90
C ARG A 64 -20.10 -14.40 12.04
N ALA A 65 -20.43 -13.26 12.65
CA ALA A 65 -20.47 -11.99 11.92
C ALA A 65 -19.09 -11.60 11.37
N HIS A 66 -18.00 -11.95 12.07
CA HIS A 66 -16.64 -11.74 11.61
C HIS A 66 -16.25 -12.70 10.48
N GLU A 67 -16.53 -14.00 10.59
CA GLU A 67 -16.33 -14.98 9.50
C GLU A 67 -17.00 -14.54 8.20
N ILE A 68 -18.24 -14.03 8.27
CA ILE A 68 -18.96 -13.50 7.09
C ILE A 68 -18.21 -12.31 6.47
N ARG A 69 -17.53 -11.47 7.26
CA ARG A 69 -16.70 -10.38 6.72
C ARG A 69 -15.45 -10.89 6.03
N LEU A 70 -14.81 -11.93 6.57
CA LEU A 70 -13.66 -12.58 5.95
C LEU A 70 -14.04 -13.16 4.58
N ILE A 71 -15.20 -13.82 4.47
CA ILE A 71 -15.74 -14.25 3.18
C ILE A 71 -15.91 -13.05 2.23
N GLY A 72 -16.41 -11.91 2.72
CA GLY A 72 -16.51 -10.69 1.93
C GLY A 72 -15.16 -10.17 1.42
N THR A 73 -14.09 -10.27 2.23
CA THR A 73 -12.73 -9.90 1.81
C THR A 73 -12.16 -10.88 0.80
N GLU A 74 -12.39 -12.18 0.96
CA GLU A 74 -11.99 -13.23 0.01
C GLU A 74 -12.69 -13.07 -1.33
N MET A 75 -13.97 -12.70 -1.34
CA MET A 75 -14.71 -12.39 -2.56
C MET A 75 -14.11 -11.19 -3.31
N ALA A 76 -13.73 -10.13 -2.58
CA ALA A 76 -13.09 -8.96 -3.18
C ALA A 76 -11.68 -9.30 -3.72
N ALA A 77 -10.94 -10.16 -3.02
CA ALA A 77 -9.64 -10.68 -3.47
C ALA A 77 -9.76 -11.52 -4.74
N ALA A 78 -10.68 -12.48 -4.78
CA ALA A 78 -10.94 -13.32 -5.94
C ALA A 78 -11.39 -12.48 -7.16
N ARG A 79 -12.20 -11.44 -6.92
CA ARG A 79 -12.59 -10.49 -7.96
C ARG A 79 -11.41 -9.69 -8.49
N GLU A 80 -10.48 -9.27 -7.63
CA GLU A 80 -9.24 -8.61 -8.07
C GLU A 80 -8.45 -9.49 -9.03
N ASP A 81 -8.24 -10.75 -8.64
CA ASP A 81 -7.43 -11.70 -9.41
C ASP A 81 -8.08 -12.01 -10.76
N ALA A 82 -9.40 -12.20 -10.79
CA ALA A 82 -10.15 -12.41 -12.02
C ALA A 82 -10.06 -11.18 -12.94
N PHE A 83 -10.19 -9.96 -12.40
CA PHE A 83 -10.16 -8.74 -13.21
C PHE A 83 -8.75 -8.45 -13.74
N ALA A 84 -7.71 -8.74 -12.96
CA ALA A 84 -6.33 -8.67 -13.41
C ALA A 84 -6.06 -9.64 -14.56
N ALA A 85 -6.54 -10.89 -14.45
CA ALA A 85 -6.41 -11.88 -15.52
C ALA A 85 -7.15 -11.46 -16.80
N VAL A 86 -8.37 -10.93 -16.69
CA VAL A 86 -9.13 -10.39 -17.83
C VAL A 86 -8.40 -9.19 -18.46
N SER A 87 -7.92 -8.25 -17.65
CA SER A 87 -7.17 -7.07 -18.12
C SER A 87 -5.90 -7.45 -18.89
N HIS A 88 -5.18 -8.48 -18.41
CA HIS A 88 -4.01 -9.05 -19.08
C HIS A 88 -4.37 -9.61 -20.47
N VAL A 89 -5.43 -10.42 -20.55
CA VAL A 89 -5.89 -10.99 -21.82
C VAL A 89 -6.34 -9.91 -22.81
N LEU A 90 -7.12 -8.92 -22.34
CA LEU A 90 -7.60 -7.81 -23.18
C LEU A 90 -6.43 -6.99 -23.73
N SER A 91 -5.43 -6.68 -22.91
CA SER A 91 -4.25 -5.93 -23.33
C SER A 91 -3.40 -6.71 -24.32
N GLY A 92 -3.16 -8.01 -24.05
CA GLY A 92 -2.40 -8.89 -24.93
C GLY A 92 -3.01 -8.95 -26.33
N TYR A 93 -4.32 -9.18 -26.43
CA TYR A 93 -4.99 -9.19 -27.74
C TYR A 93 -5.00 -7.81 -28.42
N ALA A 94 -5.18 -6.72 -27.67
CA ALA A 94 -5.14 -5.37 -28.27
C ALA A 94 -3.76 -5.07 -28.89
N ASP A 95 -2.67 -5.46 -28.23
CA ASP A 95 -1.31 -5.22 -28.70
C ASP A 95 -0.94 -6.13 -29.88
N GLU A 96 -1.42 -7.38 -29.89
CA GLU A 96 -1.26 -8.29 -31.03
C GLU A 96 -2.02 -7.80 -32.28
N ILE A 97 -3.26 -7.34 -32.11
CA ILE A 97 -4.07 -6.75 -33.18
C ILE A 97 -3.36 -5.52 -33.77
N GLU A 98 -2.74 -4.68 -32.93
CA GLU A 98 -1.95 -3.54 -33.41
C GLU A 98 -0.65 -3.97 -34.10
N ALA A 99 0.01 -5.02 -33.63
CA ALA A 99 1.20 -5.55 -34.28
C ALA A 99 0.91 -6.04 -35.71
N LEU A 100 -0.27 -6.61 -35.96
CA LEU A 100 -0.72 -7.00 -37.31
C LEU A 100 -0.89 -5.81 -38.26
N LEU A 101 -1.08 -4.60 -37.74
CA LEU A 101 -1.16 -3.36 -38.54
C LEU A 101 0.21 -2.79 -38.91
N ARG A 102 1.30 -3.29 -38.31
CA ARG A 102 2.66 -2.81 -38.64
C ARG A 102 3.12 -3.45 -39.96
N PRO A 103 3.74 -2.70 -40.87
CA PRO A 103 4.30 -3.27 -42.09
C PRO A 103 5.27 -4.39 -41.75
N THR A 104 5.04 -5.62 -42.22
CA THR A 104 6.00 -6.70 -42.09
C THR A 104 7.00 -6.62 -43.24
N ASP A 105 8.29 -6.48 -42.92
CA ASP A 105 9.38 -6.59 -43.88
C ASP A 105 9.58 -8.06 -44.32
N GLY A 106 8.58 -8.64 -44.98
CA GLY A 106 8.66 -9.95 -45.64
C GLY A 106 8.46 -11.19 -44.75
N GLY A 107 8.14 -11.04 -43.47
CA GLY A 107 7.73 -12.14 -42.58
C GLY A 107 6.23 -12.41 -42.63
N GLY A 108 5.83 -13.70 -42.63
CA GLY A 108 4.42 -14.08 -42.47
C GLY A 108 3.82 -13.56 -41.15
N PRO A 109 2.48 -13.54 -41.02
CA PRO A 109 1.83 -13.02 -39.83
C PRO A 109 2.30 -13.79 -38.58
N PRO A 110 2.72 -13.10 -37.51
CA PRO A 110 3.14 -13.77 -36.28
C PRO A 110 1.97 -14.56 -35.69
N ALA A 111 2.26 -15.73 -35.10
CA ALA A 111 1.27 -16.47 -34.36
C ALA A 111 0.84 -15.67 -33.12
N ILE A 112 -0.47 -15.48 -32.98
CA ILE A 112 -1.13 -14.85 -31.83
C ILE A 112 -0.96 -15.79 -30.63
N ALA A 113 -0.31 -15.34 -29.57
CA ALA A 113 -0.05 -16.11 -28.36
C ALA A 113 0.09 -15.17 -27.16
N VAL A 114 -1.04 -14.85 -26.52
CA VAL A 114 -1.05 -14.13 -25.24
C VAL A 114 -0.47 -15.06 -24.15
N PRO A 115 0.63 -14.68 -23.48
CA PRO A 115 1.17 -15.45 -22.36
C PRO A 115 0.12 -15.63 -21.27
N PRO A 116 0.14 -16.73 -20.50
CA PRO A 116 -0.77 -16.88 -19.36
C PRO A 116 -0.55 -15.74 -18.35
N ALA A 117 -1.64 -15.29 -17.75
CA ALA A 117 -1.56 -14.32 -16.65
C ALA A 117 -0.77 -14.93 -15.48
N LEU A 118 0.02 -14.08 -14.80
CA LEU A 118 0.76 -14.52 -13.62
C LEU A 118 -0.21 -14.92 -12.51
N THR A 119 0.04 -16.07 -11.89
CA THR A 119 -0.68 -16.45 -10.67
C THR A 119 -0.29 -15.49 -9.55
N PRO A 120 -1.25 -14.88 -8.84
CA PRO A 120 -0.94 -14.00 -7.72
C PRO A 120 -0.21 -14.79 -6.62
N PRO A 121 0.69 -14.15 -5.85
CA PRO A 121 1.30 -14.77 -4.68
C PRO A 121 0.24 -15.24 -3.67
N PRO A 122 0.50 -16.33 -2.92
CA PRO A 122 -0.42 -16.80 -1.90
C PRO A 122 -0.60 -15.75 -0.80
N GLY A 123 -1.81 -15.72 -0.22
CA GLY A 123 -2.11 -14.91 0.96
C GLY A 123 -1.40 -15.47 2.21
N VAL A 124 -1.08 -14.56 3.13
CA VAL A 124 -0.52 -14.83 4.45
C VAL A 124 -1.50 -14.31 5.49
N MET A 125 -1.80 -15.16 6.47
CA MET A 125 -2.63 -14.86 7.61
C MET A 125 -1.81 -15.13 8.86
N THR A 126 -1.80 -14.18 9.80
CA THR A 126 -1.11 -14.33 11.08
C THR A 126 -2.11 -14.21 12.22
N THR A 127 -1.78 -14.86 13.33
CA THR A 127 -2.48 -14.77 14.61
C THR A 127 -1.98 -13.57 15.43
N ALA A 128 -2.73 -13.22 16.48
CA ALA A 128 -2.29 -12.18 17.41
C ALA A 128 -1.07 -12.64 18.22
N GLU A 129 -0.97 -13.94 18.52
CA GLU A 129 0.16 -14.57 19.22
C GLU A 129 1.44 -14.51 18.39
N GLU A 130 1.37 -14.80 17.09
CA GLU A 130 2.51 -14.63 16.18
C GLU A 130 2.94 -13.16 16.12
N THR A 131 1.99 -12.23 16.13
CA THR A 131 2.31 -10.79 16.22
C THR A 131 2.96 -10.42 17.55
N ALA A 132 2.50 -11.00 18.67
CA ALA A 132 3.11 -10.79 19.97
C ALA A 132 4.55 -11.32 20.03
N ALA A 133 4.85 -12.41 19.30
CA ALA A 133 6.22 -12.88 19.12
C ALA A 133 7.06 -11.88 18.30
N VAL A 134 6.53 -11.39 17.16
CA VAL A 134 7.18 -10.34 16.35
C VAL A 134 7.44 -9.07 17.17
N GLN A 135 6.56 -8.72 18.11
CA GLN A 135 6.75 -7.57 18.99
C GLN A 135 8.02 -7.67 19.85
N GLN A 136 8.42 -8.87 20.27
CA GLN A 136 9.64 -9.08 21.07
C GLN A 136 10.92 -8.85 20.25
N ASP A 137 10.81 -8.97 18.93
CA ASP A 137 11.92 -8.81 17.97
C ASP A 137 11.83 -7.47 17.20
N LEU A 138 11.13 -6.47 17.76
CA LEU A 138 11.16 -5.13 17.19
C LEU A 138 12.56 -4.51 17.35
N PRO A 139 13.02 -3.72 16.35
CA PRO A 139 14.27 -2.99 16.50
C PRO A 139 14.19 -2.04 17.69
N ASP A 140 15.26 -1.95 18.45
CA ASP A 140 15.42 -0.96 19.50
C ASP A 140 15.97 0.37 18.96
N ASP A 141 16.13 1.35 19.86
CA ASP A 141 16.64 2.67 19.51
C ASP A 141 18.04 2.59 18.86
N ASP A 142 18.91 1.69 19.33
CA ASP A 142 20.26 1.51 18.79
C ASP A 142 20.21 0.96 17.36
N ALA A 143 19.40 -0.07 17.09
CA ALA A 143 19.17 -0.59 15.75
C ALA A 143 18.59 0.46 14.80
N HIS A 144 17.71 1.34 15.29
CA HIS A 144 17.20 2.47 14.51
C HIS A 144 18.28 3.48 14.17
N GLN A 145 19.15 3.84 15.13
CA GLN A 145 20.26 4.77 14.88
C GLN A 145 21.29 4.18 13.90
N ASP A 146 21.61 2.89 14.02
CA ASP A 146 22.50 2.20 13.10
C ASP A 146 21.93 2.17 11.67
N ALA A 147 20.63 1.92 11.53
CA ALA A 147 19.95 1.97 10.25
C ALA A 147 19.98 3.38 9.64
N ILE A 148 19.74 4.43 10.44
CA ILE A 148 19.86 5.83 9.98
C ILE A 148 21.28 6.12 9.51
N ALA A 149 22.29 5.74 10.30
CA ALA A 149 23.69 5.94 9.96
C ALA A 149 24.09 5.24 8.65
N ALA A 150 23.60 4.02 8.40
CA ALA A 150 23.82 3.30 7.16
C ALA A 150 23.19 4.00 5.94
N VAL A 151 22.00 4.60 6.10
CA VAL A 151 21.35 5.40 5.04
C VAL A 151 22.19 6.64 4.75
N VAL A 152 22.60 7.38 5.78
CA VAL A 152 23.45 8.57 5.63
C VAL A 152 24.77 8.22 4.94
N ALA A 153 25.42 7.13 5.32
CA ALA A 153 26.67 6.68 4.70
C ALA A 153 26.50 6.37 3.20
N SER A 154 25.31 5.93 2.80
CA SER A 154 24.96 5.61 1.41
C SER A 154 24.65 6.84 0.55
N CYS A 155 24.46 8.01 1.16
CA CYS A 155 24.28 9.26 0.42
C CYS A 155 25.61 9.78 -0.17
N PRO A 156 25.57 10.48 -1.31
CA PRO A 156 26.70 11.28 -1.78
C PRO A 156 27.14 12.27 -0.70
N VAL A 157 28.46 12.54 -0.62
CA VAL A 157 29.10 13.31 0.46
C VAL A 157 28.38 14.64 0.72
N ASP A 158 28.03 15.37 -0.33
CA ASP A 158 27.41 16.69 -0.25
C ASP A 158 26.02 16.68 0.42
N TYR A 159 25.33 15.53 0.46
CA TYR A 159 24.00 15.40 1.07
C TYR A 159 24.02 14.78 2.47
N ARG A 160 25.14 14.20 2.91
CA ARG A 160 25.19 13.39 4.14
C ARG A 160 24.77 14.18 5.38
N LEU A 161 25.25 15.41 5.52
CA LEU A 161 24.92 16.26 6.67
C LEU A 161 23.41 16.51 6.74
N LEU A 162 22.82 16.99 5.63
CA LEU A 162 21.39 17.33 5.59
C LEU A 162 20.49 16.10 5.73
N VAL A 163 20.84 14.97 5.10
CA VAL A 163 20.09 13.71 5.29
C VAL A 163 20.19 13.23 6.74
N GLY A 164 21.38 13.33 7.35
CA GLY A 164 21.58 12.98 8.76
C GLY A 164 20.73 13.84 9.69
N GLU A 165 20.71 15.15 9.48
CA GLU A 165 19.86 16.08 10.25
C GLU A 165 18.36 15.75 10.08
N LEU A 166 17.91 15.47 8.86
CA LEU A 166 16.51 15.14 8.59
C LEU A 166 16.07 13.82 9.22
N LEU A 167 16.91 12.79 9.13
CA LEU A 167 16.59 11.45 9.63
C LEU A 167 16.77 11.32 11.16
N SER A 168 17.64 12.12 11.76
CA SER A 168 17.88 12.08 13.21
C SER A 168 16.96 13.02 14.01
N ASP A 169 16.11 13.82 13.33
CA ASP A 169 15.09 14.61 14.03
C ASP A 169 14.06 13.68 14.69
N ARG A 170 13.69 13.98 15.92
CA ARG A 170 12.75 13.17 16.72
C ARG A 170 11.35 13.03 16.09
N SER A 171 11.02 13.87 15.12
CA SER A 171 9.78 13.82 14.37
C SER A 171 9.84 12.89 13.15
N ALA A 172 11.03 12.47 12.72
CA ALA A 172 11.19 11.58 11.59
C ALA A 172 10.91 10.14 12.03
N HIS A 173 10.07 9.44 11.25
CA HIS A 173 9.81 8.01 11.37
C HIS A 173 10.03 7.28 10.04
N ALA A 174 10.80 7.90 9.14
CA ALA A 174 11.04 7.39 7.80
C ALA A 174 11.81 6.07 7.83
N VAL A 175 12.85 5.98 8.65
CA VAL A 175 13.66 4.76 8.78
C VAL A 175 12.99 3.81 9.76
N GLU A 176 12.54 4.29 10.91
CA GLU A 176 11.97 3.45 11.97
C GLU A 176 10.74 2.67 11.50
N ARG A 177 9.93 3.24 10.60
CA ARG A 177 8.71 2.59 10.09
C ARG A 177 8.82 2.03 8.69
N HIS A 178 9.81 2.42 7.89
CA HIS A 178 9.91 2.03 6.48
C HIS A 178 11.34 1.69 6.01
N GLY A 179 12.28 1.63 6.95
CA GLY A 179 13.70 1.41 6.70
C GLY A 179 14.08 -0.04 6.38
N HIS A 180 15.31 -0.19 5.92
CA HIS A 180 15.86 -1.44 5.40
C HIS A 180 16.16 -2.53 6.43
N HIS A 181 16.21 -2.15 7.71
CA HIS A 181 16.42 -3.08 8.81
C HIS A 181 15.12 -3.79 9.24
N LEU A 182 13.97 -3.40 8.66
CA LEU A 182 12.68 -4.01 8.93
C LEU A 182 12.49 -5.31 8.14
N THR A 183 11.66 -6.20 8.67
CA THR A 183 11.40 -7.52 8.06
C THR A 183 9.98 -7.60 7.47
N SER A 184 9.78 -8.58 6.58
CA SER A 184 8.45 -8.90 6.05
C SER A 184 7.45 -9.25 7.16
N ALA A 185 7.88 -9.98 8.19
CA ALA A 185 7.04 -10.34 9.34
C ALA A 185 6.56 -9.10 10.10
N GLN A 186 7.45 -8.13 10.35
CA GLN A 186 7.09 -6.86 10.98
C GLN A 186 6.10 -6.06 10.12
N MET A 187 6.25 -6.07 8.78
CA MET A 187 5.29 -5.38 7.90
C MET A 187 3.92 -6.06 7.83
N ILE A 188 3.88 -7.40 7.90
CA ILE A 188 2.63 -8.16 7.97
C ILE A 188 1.93 -7.88 9.31
N ALA A 189 2.65 -7.97 10.43
CA ALA A 189 2.15 -7.64 11.77
C ALA A 189 1.62 -6.19 11.83
N ARG A 190 2.35 -5.23 11.24
CA ARG A 190 1.89 -3.84 11.13
C ARG A 190 0.59 -3.73 10.34
N LEU A 191 0.48 -4.44 9.22
CA LEU A 191 -0.68 -4.35 8.34
C LEU A 191 -1.92 -5.02 8.94
N GLN A 192 -1.80 -6.26 9.40
CA GLN A 192 -2.90 -7.07 9.95
C GLN A 192 -3.27 -6.68 11.37
N TRP A 193 -2.31 -6.29 12.21
CA TRP A 193 -2.53 -6.13 13.65
C TRP A 193 -2.19 -4.74 14.19
N LEU A 194 -1.83 -3.79 13.32
CA LEU A 194 -1.50 -2.41 13.72
C LEU A 194 -0.31 -2.32 14.71
N LEU A 195 0.61 -3.28 14.66
CA LEU A 195 1.87 -3.22 15.40
C LEU A 195 2.75 -2.11 14.80
N ASP A 196 3.20 -1.16 15.62
CA ASP A 196 4.13 -0.14 15.18
C ASP A 196 5.57 -0.68 15.22
N PRO A 197 6.23 -0.86 14.06
CA PRO A 197 7.59 -1.41 14.01
C PRO A 197 8.65 -0.49 14.62
N ALA A 198 8.31 0.78 14.87
CA ALA A 198 9.19 1.72 15.57
C ALA A 198 9.13 1.58 17.11
N GLY A 199 8.21 0.78 17.65
CA GLY A 199 8.01 0.65 19.10
C GLY A 199 7.52 1.93 19.81
N ILE A 200 7.16 2.98 19.07
CA ILE A 200 6.73 4.27 19.63
C ILE A 200 5.27 4.21 20.03
N ASP A 201 4.40 3.78 19.11
CA ASP A 201 3.00 3.51 19.37
C ASP A 201 2.86 2.16 20.07
N GLY A 202 1.93 2.06 21.02
CA GLY A 202 1.79 0.88 21.84
C GLY A 202 0.90 -0.19 21.21
N TRP A 203 1.18 -1.44 21.56
CA TRP A 203 0.46 -2.61 21.12
C TRP A 203 0.41 -3.64 22.25
N ARG A 204 -0.73 -4.31 22.45
CA ARG A 204 -0.88 -5.37 23.45
C ARG A 204 -1.92 -6.42 23.04
N LEU A 205 -1.58 -7.69 23.22
CA LEU A 205 -2.52 -8.81 23.25
C LEU A 205 -3.13 -8.96 24.64
N ASN A 206 -4.45 -8.95 24.72
CA ASN A 206 -5.22 -9.14 25.95
C ASN A 206 -5.52 -10.64 26.18
N ALA A 207 -5.86 -10.99 27.42
CA ALA A 207 -6.14 -12.39 27.81
C ALA A 207 -7.37 -13.00 27.13
N ASP A 208 -8.26 -12.18 26.58
CA ASP A 208 -9.44 -12.60 25.82
C ASP A 208 -9.17 -12.75 24.32
N GLY A 209 -7.91 -12.63 23.88
CA GLY A 209 -7.50 -12.71 22.48
C GLY A 209 -7.70 -11.41 21.70
N SER A 210 -8.27 -10.36 22.31
CA SER A 210 -8.34 -9.04 21.69
C SER A 210 -6.98 -8.34 21.68
N VAL A 211 -6.81 -7.41 20.75
CA VAL A 211 -5.60 -6.63 20.54
C VAL A 211 -5.91 -5.15 20.68
N GLU A 212 -5.16 -4.48 21.55
CA GLU A 212 -5.13 -3.03 21.66
C GLU A 212 -3.94 -2.45 20.91
N SER A 213 -4.18 -1.40 20.13
CA SER A 213 -3.14 -0.57 19.52
C SER A 213 -3.47 0.89 19.78
N TRP A 214 -2.50 1.70 20.19
CA TRP A 214 -2.72 3.10 20.56
C TRP A 214 -1.53 3.99 20.19
N ARG A 215 -1.82 5.25 19.91
CA ARG A 215 -0.79 6.27 19.67
C ARG A 215 -0.26 6.81 20.99
N LYS A 216 1.06 6.84 21.18
CA LYS A 216 1.66 7.33 22.44
C LYS A 216 1.46 8.83 22.66
N HIS A 217 1.43 9.60 21.58
CA HIS A 217 1.40 11.07 21.61
C HIS A 217 0.11 11.68 21.03
N LYS A 218 -0.90 10.86 20.73
CA LYS A 218 -2.20 11.28 20.20
C LYS A 218 -3.30 10.39 20.77
N HIS A 219 -4.55 10.82 20.64
CA HIS A 219 -5.70 9.93 20.89
C HIS A 219 -5.93 9.00 19.70
N GLY A 220 -6.33 7.76 19.99
CA GLY A 220 -6.75 6.78 18.98
C GLY A 220 -5.71 5.71 18.64
N THR A 221 -6.06 4.86 17.70
CA THR A 221 -5.28 3.69 17.30
C THR A 221 -4.13 4.05 16.37
N HIS A 222 -3.07 3.25 16.36
CA HIS A 222 -2.07 3.32 15.30
C HIS A 222 -2.80 3.17 13.95
N GLN A 223 -2.51 4.05 13.01
CA GLN A 223 -3.19 4.02 11.71
C GLN A 223 -2.28 3.31 10.74
N VAL A 224 -2.80 2.26 10.09
CA VAL A 224 -2.18 1.61 8.95
C VAL A 224 -3.23 1.39 7.89
N GLY A 225 -2.90 1.72 6.64
CA GLY A 225 -3.75 1.48 5.48
C GLY A 225 -3.95 -0.01 5.15
N ALA A 226 -4.21 -0.29 3.88
CA ALA A 226 -4.36 -1.63 3.33
C ALA A 226 -3.08 -2.14 2.63
N ALA A 227 -1.99 -1.38 2.75
CA ALA A 227 -0.66 -1.73 2.28
C ALA A 227 0.37 -1.30 3.33
N SER A 228 1.47 -2.05 3.39
CA SER A 228 2.62 -1.77 4.25
C SER A 228 3.88 -2.25 3.53
N GLY A 229 5.03 -1.65 3.84
CA GLY A 229 6.28 -2.01 3.20
C GLY A 229 7.46 -1.24 3.74
N HIS A 230 8.62 -1.71 3.32
CA HIS A 230 9.91 -1.14 3.67
C HIS A 230 10.84 -1.13 2.45
N TYR A 231 11.82 -0.24 2.46
CA TYR A 231 12.92 -0.29 1.50
C TYR A 231 13.82 -1.49 1.83
N THR A 232 14.51 -2.08 0.86
CA THR A 232 15.29 -3.31 1.06
C THR A 232 16.77 -3.07 1.37
N SER A 233 17.25 -1.82 1.23
CA SER A 233 18.65 -1.46 1.47
C SER A 233 18.79 0.00 1.93
N PRO A 234 19.91 0.38 2.58
CA PRO A 234 20.19 1.77 2.89
C PRO A 234 20.17 2.67 1.65
N GLN A 235 20.70 2.18 0.53
CA GLN A 235 20.71 2.90 -0.76
C GLN A 235 19.30 3.15 -1.27
N ALA A 236 18.40 2.17 -1.13
CA ALA A 236 17.01 2.30 -1.53
C ALA A 236 16.28 3.39 -0.74
N VAL A 237 16.51 3.49 0.58
CA VAL A 237 15.98 4.59 1.41
C VAL A 237 16.56 5.95 0.99
N ALA A 238 17.86 5.99 0.66
CA ALA A 238 18.55 7.23 0.30
C ALA A 238 18.08 7.82 -1.03
N LYS A 239 17.72 6.98 -2.02
CA LYS A 239 17.29 7.40 -3.38
C LYS A 239 16.26 8.54 -3.37
N PRO A 240 15.07 8.42 -2.75
CA PRO A 240 14.07 9.48 -2.75
C PRO A 240 14.52 10.74 -2.02
N LEU A 241 15.27 10.62 -0.92
CA LEU A 241 15.77 11.78 -0.17
C LEU A 241 16.80 12.57 -0.99
N VAL A 242 17.75 11.87 -1.63
CA VAL A 242 18.76 12.50 -2.50
C VAL A 242 18.10 13.13 -3.73
N ALA A 243 17.08 12.50 -4.33
CA ALA A 243 16.34 13.07 -5.45
C ALA A 243 15.65 14.39 -5.06
N LEU A 244 14.96 14.41 -3.92
CA LEU A 244 14.34 15.63 -3.39
C LEU A 244 15.38 16.72 -3.12
N LEU A 245 16.45 16.40 -2.40
CA LEU A 245 17.49 17.37 -2.07
C LEU A 245 18.18 17.91 -3.32
N ARG A 246 18.40 17.09 -4.34
CA ARG A 246 18.92 17.55 -5.63
C ARG A 246 17.98 18.54 -6.30
N ALA A 247 16.68 18.25 -6.35
CA ALA A 247 15.67 19.16 -6.90
C ALA A 247 15.62 20.49 -6.12
N ALA A 248 15.87 20.45 -4.82
CA ALA A 248 15.96 21.60 -3.93
C ALA A 248 17.32 22.33 -3.96
N GLY A 249 18.22 22.00 -4.89
CA GLY A 249 19.55 22.64 -4.99
C GLY A 249 20.56 22.22 -3.91
N GLY A 250 20.27 21.16 -3.15
CA GLY A 250 21.19 20.50 -2.23
C GLY A 250 21.47 21.24 -0.93
N THR A 251 20.70 22.27 -0.60
CA THR A 251 20.87 23.05 0.62
C THR A 251 19.61 23.03 1.46
N ARG A 252 19.77 23.30 2.76
CA ARG A 252 18.65 23.42 3.70
C ARG A 252 17.66 24.52 3.27
N ALA A 253 18.19 25.70 2.92
CA ALA A 253 17.38 26.84 2.49
C ALA A 253 16.61 26.53 1.20
N GLY A 254 17.23 25.82 0.26
CA GLY A 254 16.55 25.39 -0.97
C GLY A 254 15.45 24.36 -0.72
N LEU A 255 15.65 23.45 0.25
CA LEU A 255 14.60 22.52 0.67
C LEU A 255 13.42 23.27 1.32
N ASP A 256 13.70 24.17 2.26
CA ASP A 256 12.66 24.94 2.94
C ASP A 256 11.85 25.79 1.93
N ALA A 257 12.52 26.43 0.97
CA ALA A 257 11.86 27.21 -0.09
C ALA A 257 10.99 26.35 -1.03
N LEU A 258 11.45 25.15 -1.40
CA LEU A 258 10.66 24.20 -2.18
C LEU A 258 9.41 23.77 -1.40
N LEU A 259 9.55 23.41 -0.12
CA LEU A 259 8.44 22.97 0.71
C LEU A 259 7.43 24.09 0.99
N ASP A 260 7.89 25.33 1.17
CA ASP A 260 7.00 26.48 1.31
C ASP A 260 6.16 26.73 0.05
N ALA A 261 6.76 26.56 -1.14
CA ALA A 261 6.04 26.68 -2.41
C ALA A 261 5.02 25.55 -2.61
N GLU A 262 5.38 24.31 -2.27
CA GLU A 262 4.48 23.14 -2.39
C GLU A 262 3.36 23.13 -1.34
N ALA A 263 3.58 23.71 -0.16
CA ALA A 263 2.60 23.73 0.91
C ALA A 263 1.50 24.79 0.73
N ASP A 264 1.71 25.79 -0.14
CA ASP A 264 0.73 26.87 -0.41
C ASP A 264 0.16 27.52 0.88
N GLY A 265 1.05 27.79 1.85
CA GLY A 265 0.69 28.38 3.14
C GLY A 265 0.30 27.38 4.24
N GLU A 266 0.19 26.09 3.92
CA GLU A 266 -0.07 25.05 4.91
C GLU A 266 1.16 24.67 5.74
N THR A 267 0.94 23.99 6.86
CA THR A 267 2.00 23.52 7.77
C THR A 267 2.46 22.08 7.50
N ILE A 268 1.90 21.45 6.46
CA ILE A 268 2.21 20.08 6.05
C ILE A 268 2.45 20.08 4.54
N ALA A 269 3.60 19.57 4.12
CA ALA A 269 3.95 19.39 2.71
C ALA A 269 4.05 17.90 2.39
N LYS A 270 3.45 17.48 1.26
CA LYS A 270 3.48 16.11 0.77
C LYS A 270 4.15 16.11 -0.60
N VAL A 271 5.39 15.64 -0.67
CA VAL A 271 6.13 15.53 -1.92
C VAL A 271 6.05 14.09 -2.41
N PHE A 272 5.53 13.90 -3.63
CA PHE A 272 5.47 12.59 -4.26
C PHE A 272 6.44 12.52 -5.44
N LEU A 273 7.38 11.59 -5.38
CA LEU A 273 8.40 11.37 -6.40
C LEU A 273 8.15 10.06 -7.14
N ARG A 274 8.12 10.08 -8.47
CA ARG A 274 7.92 8.87 -9.27
C ARG A 274 9.16 7.99 -9.25
N VAL A 275 8.99 6.73 -9.64
CA VAL A 275 10.11 5.78 -9.83
C VAL A 275 11.16 6.33 -10.80
N THR A 276 10.75 7.07 -11.84
CA THR A 276 11.65 7.73 -12.81
C THR A 276 12.49 8.84 -12.19
N ASP A 277 11.98 9.51 -11.15
CA ASP A 277 12.64 10.66 -10.51
C ASP A 277 13.65 10.20 -9.46
N THR A 278 13.39 9.02 -8.86
CA THR A 278 14.16 8.46 -7.74
C THR A 278 15.11 7.34 -8.15
N GLY A 279 14.85 6.66 -9.25
CA GLY A 279 15.56 5.43 -9.64
C GLY A 279 15.25 4.23 -8.75
N VAL A 280 14.12 4.28 -8.01
CA VAL A 280 13.61 3.13 -7.24
C VAL A 280 13.08 2.06 -8.20
N THR A 281 13.44 0.81 -7.94
CA THR A 281 13.12 -0.38 -8.71
C THR A 281 12.37 -1.40 -7.85
N ALA A 282 11.84 -2.46 -8.46
CA ALA A 282 11.13 -3.52 -7.73
C ALA A 282 12.02 -4.21 -6.66
N GLN A 283 13.34 -4.20 -6.84
CA GLN A 283 14.29 -4.78 -5.87
C GLN A 283 14.54 -3.88 -4.66
N ASP A 284 14.25 -2.58 -4.77
CA ASP A 284 14.52 -1.59 -3.73
C ASP A 284 13.42 -1.55 -2.64
N VAL A 285 12.28 -2.17 -2.89
CA VAL A 285 11.11 -2.14 -1.99
C VAL A 285 10.52 -3.52 -1.81
N HIS A 286 10.14 -3.83 -0.58
CA HIS A 286 9.30 -4.98 -0.27
C HIS A 286 7.96 -4.48 0.28
N THR A 287 6.88 -4.84 -0.41
CA THR A 287 5.52 -4.40 -0.06
C THR A 287 4.57 -5.57 0.08
N GLN A 288 3.67 -5.44 1.06
CA GLN A 288 2.55 -6.32 1.32
C GLN A 288 1.28 -5.51 1.11
N ARG A 289 0.26 -6.11 0.48
CA ARG A 289 -1.04 -5.48 0.27
C ARG A 289 -2.15 -6.47 0.60
N ALA A 290 -3.19 -5.96 1.24
CA ALA A 290 -4.46 -6.63 1.36
C ALA A 290 -5.08 -6.84 -0.04
N PRO A 291 -5.34 -8.07 -0.48
CA PRO A 291 -6.01 -8.31 -1.75
C PRO A 291 -7.44 -7.75 -1.75
N GLY A 292 -7.94 -7.36 -2.92
CA GLY A 292 -9.28 -6.80 -3.06
C GLY A 292 -9.46 -5.39 -2.50
N THR A 293 -8.38 -4.66 -2.23
CA THR A 293 -8.41 -3.29 -1.69
C THR A 293 -8.11 -2.20 -2.73
N ASP A 294 -8.08 -2.57 -4.01
CA ASP A 294 -8.05 -1.69 -5.18
C ASP A 294 -9.33 -0.82 -5.28
N THR A 295 -10.46 -1.30 -4.77
CA THR A 295 -11.74 -0.57 -4.65
C THR A 295 -11.92 0.09 -3.27
N LYS A 296 -12.74 1.14 -3.18
CA LYS A 296 -13.01 1.79 -1.89
C LYS A 296 -13.80 0.87 -0.96
N ASP A 297 -14.78 0.16 -1.53
CA ASP A 297 -15.65 -0.72 -0.76
C ASP A 297 -14.96 -2.02 -0.33
N GLY A 298 -14.08 -2.59 -1.16
CA GLY A 298 -13.20 -3.70 -0.78
C GLY A 298 -12.24 -3.31 0.36
N LYS A 299 -11.61 -2.14 0.27
CA LYS A 299 -10.79 -1.58 1.37
C LYS A 299 -11.57 -1.45 2.68
N LYS A 300 -12.80 -0.95 2.66
CA LYS A 300 -13.65 -0.83 3.86
C LYS A 300 -14.01 -2.19 4.46
N MET A 301 -14.33 -3.18 3.62
CA MET A 301 -14.59 -4.55 4.08
C MET A 301 -13.36 -5.10 4.80
N TRP A 302 -12.19 -5.00 4.19
CA TRP A 302 -10.93 -5.48 4.76
C TRP A 302 -10.60 -4.79 6.09
N GLN A 303 -10.69 -3.46 6.16
CA GLN A 303 -10.47 -2.72 7.42
C GLN A 303 -11.48 -3.11 8.52
N ARG A 304 -12.73 -3.44 8.16
CA ARG A 304 -13.73 -3.90 9.13
C ARG A 304 -13.44 -5.31 9.62
N ALA A 305 -13.03 -6.22 8.74
CA ALA A 305 -12.57 -7.55 9.11
C ALA A 305 -11.35 -7.45 10.06
N ARG A 306 -10.35 -6.63 9.71
CA ARG A 306 -9.20 -6.36 10.59
C ARG A 306 -9.61 -5.91 11.99
N ARG A 307 -10.56 -4.97 12.10
CA ARG A 307 -11.08 -4.52 13.40
C ARG A 307 -11.82 -5.63 14.16
N GLY A 308 -12.51 -6.53 13.46
CA GLY A 308 -13.13 -7.71 14.07
C GLY A 308 -12.09 -8.66 14.66
N ALA A 309 -11.04 -8.96 13.90
CA ALA A 309 -9.91 -9.77 14.36
C ALA A 309 -9.24 -9.17 15.60
N MET A 310 -8.92 -7.87 15.56
CA MET A 310 -8.38 -7.15 16.71
C MET A 310 -9.33 -7.11 17.91
N ALA A 311 -10.64 -7.28 17.72
CA ALA A 311 -11.60 -7.38 18.82
C ALA A 311 -11.73 -8.82 19.38
N GLY A 312 -10.85 -9.74 18.98
CA GLY A 312 -10.88 -11.15 19.40
C GLY A 312 -11.97 -11.97 18.72
N MET A 313 -12.52 -11.52 17.59
CA MET A 313 -13.62 -12.21 16.90
C MET A 313 -13.16 -13.32 15.95
N GLY A 314 -11.85 -13.60 15.86
CA GLY A 314 -11.26 -14.63 15.01
C GLY A 314 -10.07 -14.11 14.19
N ASP A 315 -9.82 -14.76 13.06
CA ASP A 315 -8.61 -14.56 12.26
C ASP A 315 -8.53 -13.17 11.61
N ALA A 316 -7.31 -12.68 11.38
CA ALA A 316 -7.07 -11.48 10.59
C ALA A 316 -7.35 -11.73 9.10
N PRO A 317 -7.82 -10.72 8.34
CA PRO A 317 -7.92 -10.85 6.89
C PRO A 317 -6.52 -10.96 6.27
N ASP A 318 -6.41 -11.72 5.18
CA ASP A 318 -5.14 -12.03 4.54
C ASP A 318 -4.44 -10.81 3.92
N VAL A 319 -3.14 -10.97 3.72
CA VAL A 319 -2.28 -10.02 2.99
C VAL A 319 -1.34 -10.80 2.09
N ARG A 320 -0.91 -10.23 0.97
CA ARG A 320 0.03 -10.89 0.05
C ARG A 320 1.14 -9.97 -0.38
N ALA A 321 2.27 -10.57 -0.78
CA ALA A 321 3.34 -9.84 -1.43
C ALA A 321 2.79 -9.14 -2.67
N TYR A 322 3.17 -7.88 -2.86
CA TYR A 322 2.70 -7.06 -3.96
C TYR A 322 3.87 -6.31 -4.55
N ASP A 323 4.12 -6.46 -5.85
CA ASP A 323 5.08 -5.60 -6.54
C ASP A 323 4.42 -4.25 -6.81
N MET A 324 4.63 -3.32 -5.86
CA MET A 324 4.06 -1.98 -5.97
C MET A 324 4.70 -1.17 -7.09
N VAL A 325 5.92 -1.49 -7.53
CA VAL A 325 6.63 -0.74 -8.58
C VAL A 325 6.02 -1.03 -9.95
N SER A 326 5.77 -2.30 -10.27
CA SER A 326 5.21 -2.69 -11.56
C SER A 326 3.69 -2.78 -11.55
N GLY A 327 3.08 -3.19 -10.44
CA GLY A 327 1.62 -3.34 -10.32
C GLY A 327 0.90 -2.10 -9.81
N GLY A 328 1.60 -1.15 -9.17
CA GLY A 328 0.98 0.04 -8.60
C GLY A 328 0.35 0.96 -9.64
N LYS A 329 -0.73 1.66 -9.28
CA LYS A 329 -1.41 2.61 -10.18
C LYS A 329 -0.54 3.83 -10.51
N ARG A 330 0.12 4.37 -9.49
CA ARG A 330 1.02 5.53 -9.51
C ARG A 330 2.18 5.29 -8.53
N PRO A 331 3.09 4.36 -8.85
CA PRO A 331 4.17 3.96 -7.94
C PRO A 331 5.16 5.10 -7.71
N GLY A 332 5.53 5.32 -6.44
CA GLY A 332 6.53 6.31 -6.09
C GLY A 332 6.77 6.44 -4.61
N SER A 333 7.71 7.31 -4.24
CA SER A 333 8.03 7.63 -2.85
C SER A 333 7.24 8.85 -2.41
N LEU A 334 6.45 8.71 -1.36
CA LEU A 334 5.83 9.83 -0.68
C LEU A 334 6.71 10.27 0.49
N ILE A 335 7.07 11.54 0.50
CA ILE A 335 7.84 12.17 1.56
C ILE A 335 6.96 13.24 2.18
N VAL A 336 6.81 13.17 3.50
CA VAL A 336 5.94 14.07 4.26
C VAL A 336 6.79 14.92 5.17
N PHE A 337 6.61 16.23 5.07
CA PHE A 337 7.19 17.20 5.98
C PHE A 337 6.10 17.94 6.74
N ALA A 338 6.42 18.39 7.94
CA ALA A 338 5.60 19.34 8.67
C ALA A 338 6.46 20.40 9.34
N LYS A 339 5.86 21.56 9.57
CA LYS A 339 6.45 22.64 10.37
C LYS A 339 5.45 23.16 11.39
N ARG A 340 5.96 23.87 12.39
CA ARG A 340 5.13 24.80 13.17
C ARG A 340 4.97 26.09 12.34
N PRO A 341 3.95 26.94 12.60
CA PRO A 341 3.72 28.16 11.81
C PRO A 341 4.99 29.00 11.52
N ASP A 342 5.88 29.14 12.51
CA ASP A 342 7.15 29.87 12.39
C ASP A 342 8.39 28.96 12.55
N GLY A 343 8.21 27.65 12.39
CA GLY A 343 9.26 26.65 12.60
C GLY A 343 9.93 26.18 11.30
N PRO A 344 11.11 25.56 11.41
CA PRO A 344 11.72 24.87 10.26
C PRO A 344 10.89 23.65 9.86
N TRP A 345 10.94 23.29 8.58
CA TRP A 345 10.37 22.02 8.10
C TRP A 345 11.09 20.83 8.72
N ARG A 346 10.32 19.80 9.07
CA ARG A 346 10.83 18.56 9.63
C ARG A 346 10.30 17.40 8.82
N LEU A 347 11.17 16.45 8.53
CA LEU A 347 10.75 15.20 7.93
C LEU A 347 9.88 14.46 8.95
N LEU A 348 8.69 14.03 8.54
CA LEU A 348 7.83 13.17 9.34
C LEU A 348 7.99 11.71 8.93
N THR A 349 7.96 11.44 7.63
CA THR A 349 8.12 10.08 7.10
C THR A 349 8.48 10.10 5.62
N SER A 350 9.02 8.99 5.13
CA SER A 350 9.26 8.70 3.71
C SER A 350 8.97 7.23 3.48
N TYR A 351 8.07 6.91 2.55
CA TYR A 351 7.70 5.53 2.25
C TYR A 351 7.25 5.36 0.80
N PHE A 352 7.31 4.12 0.31
CA PHE A 352 6.86 3.79 -1.04
C PHE A 352 5.34 3.56 -1.07
N ALA A 353 4.65 4.15 -2.03
CA ALA A 353 3.19 4.15 -2.15
C ALA A 353 2.73 3.94 -3.60
N ASP A 354 1.53 3.37 -3.76
CA ASP A 354 0.93 3.09 -5.07
C ASP A 354 0.02 4.21 -5.59
N ASP A 355 -0.62 4.99 -4.71
CA ASP A 355 -1.48 6.12 -5.06
C ASP A 355 -1.48 7.17 -3.92
N PRO A 356 -0.75 8.29 -4.08
CA PRO A 356 -0.64 9.31 -3.04
C PRO A 356 -1.97 10.04 -2.77
N GLN A 357 -2.95 9.97 -3.70
CA GLN A 357 -4.26 10.60 -3.50
C GLN A 357 -5.13 9.89 -2.45
N ARG A 358 -4.75 8.66 -2.07
CA ARG A 358 -5.43 7.86 -1.04
C ARG A 358 -4.65 7.80 0.28
N VAL A 359 -3.70 8.72 0.50
CA VAL A 359 -2.88 8.77 1.72
C VAL A 359 -3.72 9.31 2.88
N GLU A 360 -4.29 8.40 3.66
CA GLU A 360 -5.12 8.67 4.86
C GLU A 360 -4.30 9.17 6.08
N TYR A 361 -2.97 9.25 5.97
CA TYR A 361 -2.10 9.36 7.14
C TYR A 361 -2.00 10.74 7.80
N LEU A 362 -2.73 11.74 7.34
CA LEU A 362 -2.68 13.08 7.91
C LEU A 362 -4.09 13.67 7.92
N GLU A 363 -4.92 13.23 8.85
CA GLU A 363 -5.94 14.12 9.39
C GLU A 363 -5.32 14.89 10.57
N PRO A 364 -5.51 16.23 10.63
CA PRO A 364 -4.91 17.12 11.64
C PRO A 364 -5.13 16.63 13.08
#